data_AF-L2GX12-F1
#
_entry.id   AF-L2GX12-F1
#
_cell.length_a   1.000
_cell.length_b   1.000
_cell.length_c   1.000
_cell.angle_alpha   90.00
_cell.angle_beta   90.00
_cell.angle_gamma   90.00
#
_symmetry.space_group_name_H-M   'P 1'
#
loop_
_entity.id
_entity.type
_entity.pdbx_description
1 polymer ?
#
loop_
_entity_poly.entity_id
_entity_poly.type
_entity_poly.pdbx_seq_one_letter_code
_entity_poly.pdbx_strand_id
1 'polypeptide(L)'
;MVRTEDKLKKYKSKIKSLKNKLKCKKIIIKSLLHTLQKKKYKKRRSDSSVKRKEKDEIKKRRKVSNVLGQGTEQIIKETSNDGRMLNKSDGAAHHEIVDAYTVLERNNCENEDKSFKLNFKLDEYVDYTCSLFVPYICDAKDTYKLSKQHAIYIKTNRKCILKHIFKDINTREIEKTWTLLFNLGCTESYEALCVVVHDLFVFVEDFERVFYLSYALLHNKKFEVDILSKTIRMLLSYQALIMRKVNSGVEFGYKIQEEMDLFDHFDVNSLCNVILEDNSFSHLNVASLRIICSFMDWNWTYNTFIVQMLYPRFVETNRPILLFYMGVICTLGYKNFGMHESVQSIFDEIKTCLDKDNVELSAIACSFVKNFDLDLAEKWGTRNKVKYGRQSWFDHILTKNTF
;
A
#
# COMPACT_ATOMS: atom_id res chain seq x y z
N MET A 1 -34.85 26.87 -43.32
CA MET A 1 -35.01 26.31 -41.96
C MET A 1 -33.74 25.67 -41.38
N VAL A 2 -32.93 24.93 -42.15
CA VAL A 2 -31.74 24.17 -41.66
C VAL A 2 -30.79 24.91 -40.70
N ARG A 3 -30.45 26.19 -40.97
CA ARG A 3 -29.50 26.97 -40.13
C ARG A 3 -29.93 27.21 -38.68
N THR A 4 -31.19 26.98 -38.32
CA THR A 4 -31.72 27.24 -36.96
C THR A 4 -31.50 26.06 -36.03
N GLU A 5 -31.60 24.83 -36.54
CA GLU A 5 -31.49 23.60 -35.73
C GLU A 5 -30.05 23.32 -35.29
N ASP A 6 -29.06 23.54 -36.16
CA ASP A 6 -27.64 23.40 -35.82
C ASP A 6 -27.20 24.37 -34.72
N LYS A 7 -27.70 25.61 -34.75
CA LYS A 7 -27.49 26.59 -33.67
C LYS A 7 -28.10 26.08 -32.36
N LEU A 8 -29.31 25.51 -32.42
CA LEU A 8 -30.01 24.98 -31.24
C LEU A 8 -29.31 23.75 -30.65
N LYS A 9 -28.76 22.87 -31.50
CA LYS A 9 -27.91 21.72 -31.10
C LYS A 9 -26.60 22.17 -30.46
N LYS A 10 -25.94 23.19 -31.03
CA LYS A 10 -24.72 23.82 -30.49
C LYS A 10 -24.95 24.54 -29.15
N TYR A 11 -26.11 25.17 -28.94
CA TYR A 11 -26.46 25.75 -27.65
C TYR A 11 -26.79 24.68 -26.60
N LYS A 12 -27.50 23.61 -26.96
CA LYS A 12 -27.76 22.46 -26.06
C LYS A 12 -26.46 21.81 -25.56
N SER A 13 -25.47 21.57 -26.43
CA SER A 13 -24.18 21.01 -26.01
C SER A 13 -23.38 21.98 -25.11
N LYS A 14 -23.38 23.28 -25.42
CA LYS A 14 -22.73 24.31 -24.59
C LYS A 14 -23.37 24.43 -23.21
N ILE A 15 -24.70 24.34 -23.11
CA ILE A 15 -25.44 24.29 -21.83
C ILE A 15 -25.07 23.03 -21.02
N LYS A 16 -24.98 21.86 -21.66
CA LYS A 16 -24.55 20.61 -20.99
C LYS A 16 -23.13 20.72 -20.44
N SER A 17 -22.20 21.26 -21.22
CA SER A 17 -20.81 21.52 -20.80
C SER A 17 -20.75 22.49 -19.60
N LEU A 18 -21.51 23.59 -19.65
CA LEU A 18 -21.58 24.56 -18.55
C LEU A 18 -22.18 23.96 -17.27
N LYS A 19 -23.25 23.17 -17.36
CA LYS A 19 -23.82 22.44 -16.20
C LYS A 19 -22.79 21.50 -15.57
N ASN A 20 -22.02 20.76 -16.37
CA ASN A 20 -20.96 19.87 -15.86
C ASN A 20 -19.84 20.64 -15.16
N LYS A 21 -19.33 21.73 -15.77
CA LYS A 21 -18.32 22.61 -15.13
C LYS A 21 -18.83 23.21 -13.81
N LEU A 22 -20.12 23.52 -13.71
CA LEU A 22 -20.75 24.03 -12.50
C LEU A 22 -20.89 22.93 -11.41
N LYS A 23 -21.17 21.67 -11.80
CA LYS A 23 -21.12 20.50 -10.88
C LYS A 23 -19.72 20.30 -10.30
N CYS A 24 -18.68 20.30 -11.14
CA CYS A 24 -17.28 20.17 -10.69
C CYS A 24 -16.87 21.31 -9.75
N LYS A 25 -17.19 22.57 -10.09
CA LYS A 25 -16.91 23.72 -9.21
C LYS A 25 -17.63 23.62 -7.85
N LYS A 26 -18.88 23.13 -7.81
CA LYS A 26 -19.59 22.88 -6.55
C LYS A 26 -18.90 21.82 -5.67
N ILE A 27 -18.32 20.78 -6.27
CA ILE A 27 -17.57 19.73 -5.55
C ILE A 27 -16.27 20.32 -4.96
N ILE A 28 -15.51 21.10 -5.74
CA ILE A 28 -14.30 21.80 -5.26
C ILE A 28 -14.63 22.74 -4.09
N ILE A 29 -15.72 23.52 -4.19
CA ILE A 29 -16.16 24.41 -3.11
C ILE A 29 -16.52 23.62 -1.84
N LYS A 30 -17.21 22.47 -1.95
CA LYS A 30 -17.48 21.59 -0.79
C LYS A 30 -16.19 21.06 -0.15
N SER A 31 -15.22 20.62 -0.95
CA SER A 31 -13.91 20.14 -0.46
C SER A 31 -13.11 21.23 0.27
N LEU A 32 -13.09 22.44 -0.28
CA LEU A 32 -12.45 23.61 0.36
C LEU A 32 -13.15 24.01 1.67
N LEU A 33 -14.50 23.98 1.71
CA LEU A 33 -15.27 24.22 2.93
C LEU A 33 -14.98 23.17 4.01
N HIS A 34 -14.92 21.89 3.65
CA HIS A 34 -14.55 20.81 4.59
C HIS A 34 -13.12 20.97 5.11
N THR A 35 -12.18 21.37 4.24
CA THR A 35 -10.79 21.69 4.62
C THR A 35 -10.72 22.86 5.61
N LEU A 36 -11.52 23.92 5.39
CA LEU A 36 -11.64 25.05 6.32
C LEU A 36 -12.28 24.66 7.66
N GLN A 37 -13.29 23.77 7.64
CA GLN A 37 -13.89 23.22 8.85
C GLN A 37 -12.89 22.38 9.66
N LYS A 38 -12.12 21.49 9.02
CA LYS A 38 -11.02 20.73 9.66
C LYS A 38 -9.98 21.66 10.29
N LYS A 39 -9.57 22.74 9.60
CA LYS A 39 -8.64 23.74 10.16
C LYS A 39 -9.23 24.49 11.36
N LYS A 40 -10.52 24.90 11.32
CA LYS A 40 -11.21 25.50 12.48
C LYS A 40 -11.32 24.52 13.67
N TYR A 41 -11.56 23.23 13.40
CA TYR A 41 -11.67 22.21 14.45
C TYR A 41 -10.32 21.94 15.14
N LYS A 42 -9.22 21.85 14.38
CA LYS A 42 -7.86 21.76 14.96
C LYS A 42 -7.53 22.97 15.84
N LYS A 43 -7.85 24.19 15.40
CA LYS A 43 -7.62 25.42 16.19
C LYS A 43 -8.45 25.49 17.49
N ARG A 44 -9.68 24.95 17.50
CA ARG A 44 -10.46 24.84 18.75
C ARG A 44 -9.92 23.77 19.71
N ARG A 45 -9.26 22.71 19.21
CA ARG A 45 -8.64 21.69 20.06
C ARG A 45 -7.37 22.19 20.74
N SER A 46 -6.53 22.99 20.08
CA SER A 46 -5.34 23.60 20.71
C SER A 46 -5.69 24.53 21.87
N ASP A 47 -6.73 25.34 21.73
CA ASP A 47 -7.09 26.33 22.77
C ASP A 47 -7.75 25.67 24.01
N SER A 48 -8.29 24.46 23.85
CA SER A 48 -8.95 23.70 24.93
C SER A 48 -8.02 22.76 25.70
N SER A 49 -6.89 22.32 25.10
CA SER A 49 -5.91 21.45 25.78
C SER A 49 -4.98 22.23 26.71
N VAL A 50 -4.66 23.49 26.38
CA VAL A 50 -3.83 24.36 27.23
C VAL A 50 -4.50 24.62 28.59
N LYS A 51 -5.79 24.98 28.60
CA LYS A 51 -6.54 25.30 29.82
C LYS A 51 -6.83 24.12 30.77
N ARG A 52 -6.60 22.86 30.34
CA ARG A 52 -6.71 21.68 31.22
C ARG A 52 -5.38 21.34 31.91
N LYS A 53 -4.23 21.49 31.23
CA LYS A 53 -2.92 21.17 31.82
C LYS A 53 -2.56 22.08 33.01
N GLU A 54 -2.86 23.38 32.94
CA GLU A 54 -2.62 24.31 34.06
C GLU A 54 -3.34 23.93 35.38
N LYS A 55 -4.52 23.28 35.31
CA LYS A 55 -5.29 22.93 36.53
C LYS A 55 -4.79 21.68 37.24
N ASP A 56 -4.13 20.76 36.54
CA ASP A 56 -3.67 19.50 37.13
C ASP A 56 -2.23 19.59 37.70
N GLU A 57 -1.37 20.45 37.16
CA GLU A 57 -0.03 20.70 37.75
C GLU A 57 -0.11 21.41 39.11
N ILE A 58 -1.05 22.34 39.28
CA ILE A 58 -1.27 23.05 40.55
C ILE A 58 -1.69 22.08 41.68
N LYS A 59 -2.36 20.96 41.35
CA LYS A 59 -2.70 19.92 42.34
C LYS A 59 -1.53 18.99 42.69
N LYS A 60 -0.62 18.68 41.76
CA LYS A 60 0.54 17.82 42.06
C LYS A 60 1.63 18.52 42.88
N ARG A 61 1.80 19.85 42.76
CA ARG A 61 2.78 20.61 43.56
C ARG A 61 2.45 20.77 45.06
N ARG A 62 1.24 20.39 45.52
CA ARG A 62 0.83 20.49 46.94
C ARG A 62 0.98 19.21 47.78
N LYS A 63 1.61 18.15 47.25
CA LYS A 63 1.77 16.86 47.96
C LYS A 63 3.22 16.43 48.25
N VAL A 64 4.22 17.28 47.99
CA VAL A 64 5.66 16.94 48.14
C VAL A 64 6.39 17.90 49.11
N SER A 65 5.68 18.55 50.03
CA SER A 65 6.27 19.47 51.03
C SER A 65 6.33 18.91 52.46
N ASN A 66 5.82 17.71 52.71
CA ASN A 66 5.74 17.11 54.06
C ASN A 66 6.36 15.70 54.11
N VAL A 67 7.70 15.61 54.06
CA VAL A 67 8.53 14.73 54.92
C VAL A 67 9.92 15.38 54.93
N LEU A 68 10.42 15.80 56.10
CA LEU A 68 11.73 16.44 56.25
C LEU A 68 12.37 16.01 57.58
N GLY A 69 13.68 15.73 57.55
CA GLY A 69 14.48 15.28 58.68
C GLY A 69 14.72 13.76 58.68
N GLN A 70 15.90 13.23 59.01
CA GLN A 70 17.23 13.77 59.37
C GLN A 70 18.27 12.73 58.86
N GLY A 71 19.53 12.97 58.50
CA GLY A 71 20.43 14.11 58.51
C GLY A 71 21.76 13.74 57.80
N THR A 72 22.64 14.73 57.63
CA THR A 72 24.13 14.71 57.67
C THR A 72 24.89 13.36 57.49
N GLU A 73 25.99 13.27 56.72
CA GLU A 73 27.07 14.28 56.53
C GLU A 73 27.96 14.00 55.27
N GLN A 74 28.61 15.06 54.77
CA GLN A 74 29.88 15.19 53.98
C GLN A 74 30.44 13.97 53.17
N ILE A 75 31.00 14.12 51.95
CA ILE A 75 32.12 15.00 51.56
C ILE A 75 31.99 15.46 50.09
N ILE A 76 32.43 16.70 49.80
CA ILE A 76 32.56 17.28 48.47
C ILE A 76 34.02 17.19 47.99
N LYS A 77 34.24 16.88 46.70
CA LYS A 77 35.37 17.42 45.93
C LYS A 77 34.92 17.84 44.54
N GLU A 78 35.35 19.03 44.14
CA GLU A 78 34.94 19.75 42.93
C GLU A 78 35.91 19.47 41.77
N THR A 79 35.40 19.49 40.55
CA THR A 79 35.99 20.31 39.47
C THR A 79 34.95 20.69 38.41
N SER A 80 34.70 22.00 38.31
CA SER A 80 34.21 22.75 37.14
C SER A 80 35.20 22.66 35.96
N ASN A 81 34.93 23.04 34.71
CA ASN A 81 33.75 23.51 33.96
C ASN A 81 33.87 22.91 32.52
N ASP A 82 32.94 23.01 31.56
CA ASP A 82 31.70 23.78 31.36
C ASP A 82 30.72 22.89 30.53
N GLY A 83 29.61 23.28 29.89
CA GLY A 83 29.01 24.58 29.61
C GLY A 83 28.18 24.62 28.31
N ARG A 84 27.04 23.91 28.22
CA ARG A 84 25.88 24.35 27.41
C ARG A 84 24.60 23.59 27.74
N MET A 85 23.53 24.35 27.93
CA MET A 85 22.21 23.87 28.38
C MET A 85 21.34 23.38 27.22
N LEU A 86 20.60 22.30 27.51
CA LEU A 86 19.19 22.03 27.16
C LEU A 86 18.69 22.31 25.73
N ASN A 87 18.14 21.25 25.13
CA ASN A 87 16.68 21.18 25.01
C ASN A 87 16.19 19.78 25.40
N LYS A 88 15.59 19.66 26.59
CA LYS A 88 14.76 18.50 26.95
C LYS A 88 13.35 18.78 26.44
N SER A 89 12.93 18.10 25.38
CA SER A 89 11.52 18.04 24.99
C SER A 89 10.85 16.85 25.65
N ASP A 90 9.71 17.10 26.31
CA ASP A 90 9.03 16.12 27.16
C ASP A 90 8.63 14.82 26.43
N GLY A 91 8.72 13.70 27.15
CA GLY A 91 8.23 12.42 26.69
C GLY A 91 6.71 12.42 26.51
N ALA A 92 6.27 12.27 25.26
CA ALA A 92 5.00 11.66 24.93
C ALA A 92 5.31 10.26 24.38
N ALA A 93 4.53 9.25 24.78
CA ALA A 93 4.79 7.85 24.47
C ALA A 93 5.05 7.62 22.96
N HIS A 94 6.31 7.46 22.61
CA HIS A 94 6.68 6.76 21.38
C HIS A 94 6.24 5.31 21.57
N HIS A 95 5.43 4.80 20.65
CA HIS A 95 5.56 3.38 20.32
C HIS A 95 7.03 3.14 19.96
N GLU A 96 7.65 2.14 20.57
CA GLU A 96 8.96 1.67 20.16
C GLU A 96 8.82 1.14 18.73
N ILE A 97 9.11 2.02 17.76
CA ILE A 97 9.55 1.60 16.45
C ILE A 97 10.88 0.90 16.74
N VAL A 98 10.84 -0.42 16.78
CA VAL A 98 12.07 -1.23 16.76
C VAL A 98 12.77 -0.85 15.47
N ASP A 99 13.84 -0.08 15.61
CA ASP A 99 14.57 0.53 14.53
C ASP A 99 15.20 -0.62 13.72
N ALA A 100 14.57 -0.99 12.60
CA ALA A 100 14.87 -2.23 11.87
C ALA A 100 16.37 -2.32 11.53
N TYR A 101 16.96 -1.17 11.23
CA TYR A 101 18.39 -0.89 11.13
C TYR A 101 19.27 -1.56 12.21
N THR A 102 18.87 -1.52 13.48
CA THR A 102 19.69 -2.04 14.60
C THR A 102 19.64 -3.56 14.77
N VAL A 103 18.70 -4.24 14.13
CA VAL A 103 18.55 -5.70 14.21
C VAL A 103 19.31 -6.40 13.08
N LEU A 104 19.39 -5.76 11.91
CA LEU A 104 20.05 -6.28 10.70
C LEU A 104 21.59 -6.40 10.80
N GLU A 105 22.23 -5.76 11.78
CA GLU A 105 23.70 -5.78 11.96
C GLU A 105 24.20 -6.84 12.98
N ARG A 106 23.33 -7.70 13.54
CA ARG A 106 23.71 -8.59 14.65
C ARG A 106 23.94 -10.06 14.30
N ASN A 107 25.23 -10.42 14.33
CA ASN A 107 25.86 -11.65 14.81
C ASN A 107 25.37 -13.05 14.34
N ASN A 108 26.37 -13.79 13.84
CA ASN A 108 26.50 -15.24 13.89
C ASN A 108 25.75 -15.90 15.06
N CYS A 109 24.71 -16.70 14.77
CA CYS A 109 24.35 -17.80 15.64
C CYS A 109 25.34 -18.97 15.44
N GLU A 110 25.65 -19.69 16.51
CA GLU A 110 26.34 -20.97 16.41
C GLU A 110 25.42 -21.96 15.69
N ASN A 111 25.77 -22.29 14.43
CA ASN A 111 24.95 -23.18 13.62
C ASN A 111 24.99 -24.60 14.18
N GLU A 112 23.95 -24.99 14.93
CA GLU A 112 23.59 -26.40 15.07
C GLU A 112 23.35 -26.96 13.66
N ASP A 113 24.18 -27.91 13.23
CA ASP A 113 24.21 -28.44 11.86
C ASP A 113 22.99 -29.33 11.55
N LYS A 114 21.84 -28.67 11.42
CA LYS A 114 20.55 -29.30 11.11
C LYS A 114 20.52 -29.60 9.62
N SER A 115 20.43 -30.88 9.27
CA SER A 115 20.21 -31.31 7.89
C SER A 115 18.76 -31.09 7.45
N PHE A 116 18.57 -30.62 6.22
CA PHE A 116 17.24 -30.47 5.60
C PHE A 116 16.51 -31.82 5.51
N LYS A 117 15.21 -31.84 5.80
CA LYS A 117 14.36 -33.04 5.68
C LYS A 117 13.15 -32.77 4.79
N LEU A 118 12.97 -33.58 3.74
CA LEU A 118 11.89 -33.43 2.78
C LEU A 118 10.48 -33.64 3.39
N ASN A 119 10.39 -34.33 4.53
CA ASN A 119 9.15 -34.61 5.25
C ASN A 119 8.80 -33.62 6.36
N PHE A 120 9.49 -32.46 6.45
CA PHE A 120 9.14 -31.41 7.41
C PHE A 120 7.67 -30.98 7.25
N LYS A 121 6.97 -30.82 8.38
CA LYS A 121 5.75 -30.02 8.43
C LYS A 121 6.08 -28.55 8.20
N LEU A 122 5.08 -27.73 7.88
CA LEU A 122 5.30 -26.32 7.56
C LEU A 122 6.00 -25.55 8.69
N ASP A 123 5.59 -25.77 9.94
CA ASP A 123 6.18 -25.07 11.08
C ASP A 123 7.61 -25.59 11.37
N GLU A 124 7.84 -26.90 11.26
CA GLU A 124 9.19 -27.51 11.33
C GLU A 124 10.14 -26.95 10.24
N TYR A 125 9.62 -26.69 9.03
CA TYR A 125 10.36 -26.06 7.94
C TYR A 125 10.66 -24.57 8.22
N VAL A 126 9.72 -23.85 8.83
CA VAL A 126 9.90 -22.45 9.21
C VAL A 126 10.96 -22.35 10.31
N ASP A 127 10.88 -23.17 11.36
CA ASP A 127 11.87 -23.23 12.44
C ASP A 127 13.25 -23.59 11.91
N TYR A 128 13.33 -24.62 11.05
CA TYR A 128 14.55 -24.98 10.33
C TYR A 128 15.13 -23.77 9.57
N THR A 129 14.32 -23.12 8.73
CA THR A 129 14.76 -21.98 7.91
C THR A 129 15.20 -20.80 8.76
N CYS A 130 14.52 -20.51 9.86
CA CYS A 130 14.90 -19.45 10.80
C CYS A 130 16.19 -19.80 11.57
N SER A 131 16.46 -21.08 11.82
CA SER A 131 17.69 -21.55 12.48
C SER A 131 18.92 -21.57 11.58
N LEU A 132 18.75 -21.53 10.25
CA LEU A 132 19.87 -21.52 9.29
C LEU A 132 20.69 -20.22 9.27
N PHE A 133 20.26 -19.18 9.99
CA PHE A 133 20.82 -17.83 10.07
C PHE A 133 21.59 -17.40 8.80
N VAL A 134 20.87 -16.93 7.78
CA VAL A 134 21.53 -16.29 6.62
C VAL A 134 21.95 -14.88 7.04
N PRO A 135 23.25 -14.59 7.21
CA PRO A 135 23.68 -13.26 7.60
C PRO A 135 23.34 -12.25 6.50
N TYR A 136 22.95 -11.04 6.89
CA TYR A 136 22.57 -9.95 5.99
C TYR A 136 23.72 -9.32 5.18
N ILE A 137 24.85 -10.02 5.08
CA ILE A 137 26.06 -9.58 4.40
C ILE A 137 25.90 -9.85 2.90
N CYS A 138 25.93 -8.81 2.06
CA CYS A 138 25.93 -8.95 0.59
C CYS A 138 27.04 -9.90 0.10
N ASP A 139 28.18 -9.88 0.77
CA ASP A 139 29.40 -10.63 0.44
C ASP A 139 29.32 -12.14 0.76
N ALA A 140 28.33 -12.61 1.55
CA ALA A 140 28.20 -14.03 1.90
C ALA A 140 27.32 -14.83 0.91
N LYS A 141 26.52 -14.14 0.09
CA LYS A 141 25.36 -14.72 -0.62
C LYS A 141 25.75 -15.65 -1.78
N ASP A 142 26.88 -15.43 -2.44
CA ASP A 142 27.38 -16.27 -3.54
C ASP A 142 27.68 -17.72 -3.11
N THR A 143 27.80 -17.98 -1.79
CA THR A 143 28.04 -19.32 -1.24
C THR A 143 26.75 -20.11 -0.98
N TYR A 144 25.60 -19.44 -0.79
CA TYR A 144 24.36 -20.12 -0.41
C TYR A 144 23.68 -20.77 -1.62
N LYS A 145 23.61 -22.11 -1.61
CA LYS A 145 22.91 -22.89 -2.64
C LYS A 145 21.92 -23.85 -1.99
N LEU A 146 20.64 -23.65 -2.26
CA LEU A 146 19.59 -24.58 -1.86
C LEU A 146 19.86 -25.98 -2.43
N SER A 147 19.76 -27.00 -1.57
CA SER A 147 19.82 -28.38 -2.03
C SER A 147 18.63 -28.69 -2.95
N LYS A 148 18.80 -29.65 -3.87
CA LYS A 148 17.72 -30.06 -4.79
C LYS A 148 16.44 -30.48 -4.03
N GLN A 149 16.58 -31.11 -2.87
CA GLN A 149 15.45 -31.52 -2.02
C GLN A 149 14.74 -30.30 -1.39
N HIS A 150 15.51 -29.34 -0.88
CA HIS A 150 14.99 -28.09 -0.29
C HIS A 150 14.22 -27.28 -1.36
N ALA A 151 14.79 -27.15 -2.57
CA ALA A 151 14.13 -26.49 -3.69
C ALA A 151 12.82 -27.19 -4.14
N ILE A 152 12.78 -28.53 -4.14
CA ILE A 152 11.54 -29.28 -4.42
C ILE A 152 10.48 -29.00 -3.35
N TYR A 153 10.86 -29.05 -2.07
CA TYR A 153 9.94 -28.78 -0.96
C TYR A 153 9.29 -27.39 -1.07
N ILE A 154 10.09 -26.35 -1.35
CA ILE A 154 9.59 -24.98 -1.50
C ILE A 154 8.57 -24.90 -2.64
N LYS A 155 8.88 -25.47 -3.81
CA LYS A 155 7.97 -25.48 -4.97
C LYS A 155 6.66 -26.21 -4.68
N THR A 156 6.71 -27.36 -3.99
CA THR A 156 5.52 -28.12 -3.60
C THR A 156 4.68 -27.37 -2.55
N ASN A 157 5.31 -26.67 -1.60
CA ASN A 157 4.64 -26.04 -0.46
C ASN A 157 4.43 -24.52 -0.60
N ARG A 158 4.79 -23.90 -1.73
CA ARG A 158 4.77 -22.45 -1.98
C ARG A 158 3.53 -21.75 -1.44
N LYS A 159 2.32 -22.26 -1.73
CA LYS A 159 1.06 -21.65 -1.28
C LYS A 159 0.92 -21.64 0.24
N CYS A 160 1.37 -22.71 0.91
CA CYS A 160 1.34 -22.82 2.36
C CYS A 160 2.39 -21.90 3.01
N ILE A 161 3.60 -21.83 2.43
CA ILE A 161 4.68 -20.93 2.87
C ILE A 161 4.21 -19.46 2.75
N LEU A 162 3.71 -19.04 1.59
CA LEU A 162 3.19 -17.68 1.39
C LEU A 162 2.01 -17.37 2.34
N LYS A 163 1.07 -18.31 2.52
CA LYS A 163 -0.04 -18.13 3.47
C LYS A 163 0.45 -17.99 4.92
N HIS A 164 1.52 -18.68 5.31
CA HIS A 164 2.14 -18.55 6.62
C HIS A 164 2.82 -17.18 6.78
N ILE A 165 3.60 -16.74 5.79
CA ILE A 165 4.26 -15.41 5.77
C ILE A 165 3.23 -14.27 5.85
N PHE A 166 2.22 -14.26 4.98
CA PHE A 166 1.23 -13.18 4.92
C PHE A 166 0.20 -13.20 6.06
N LYS A 167 0.19 -14.22 6.92
CA LYS A 167 -0.69 -14.27 8.11
C LYS A 167 -0.28 -13.26 9.17
N ASP A 168 1.02 -13.02 9.32
CA ASP A 168 1.61 -12.20 10.39
C ASP A 168 2.72 -11.26 9.90
N ILE A 169 2.73 -10.93 8.60
CA ILE A 169 3.83 -10.20 7.94
C ILE A 169 4.16 -8.82 8.56
N ASN A 170 3.17 -8.15 9.17
CA ASN A 170 3.36 -6.87 9.86
C ASN A 170 3.90 -7.01 11.29
N THR A 171 3.77 -8.19 11.91
CA THR A 171 4.17 -8.46 13.30
C THR A 171 5.35 -9.43 13.45
N ARG A 172 5.66 -10.21 12.42
CA ARG A 172 6.82 -11.11 12.38
C ARG A 172 8.13 -10.31 12.35
N GLU A 173 9.19 -10.86 12.94
CA GLU A 173 10.56 -10.37 12.80
C GLU A 173 10.98 -10.28 11.32
N ILE A 174 11.72 -9.22 10.96
CA ILE A 174 12.06 -8.95 9.56
C ILE A 174 13.01 -10.01 9.00
N GLU A 175 13.95 -10.49 9.82
CA GLU A 175 14.96 -11.50 9.49
C GLU A 175 14.31 -12.84 9.14
N LYS A 176 13.42 -13.32 10.01
CA LYS A 176 12.65 -14.57 9.79
C LYS A 176 11.81 -14.49 8.52
N THR A 177 11.24 -13.31 8.24
CA THR A 177 10.46 -13.06 7.01
C THR A 177 11.37 -13.06 5.78
N TRP A 178 12.52 -12.39 5.87
CA TRP A 178 13.50 -12.26 4.80
C TRP A 178 14.08 -13.62 4.39
N THR A 179 14.51 -14.46 5.34
CA THR A 179 15.11 -15.78 5.00
C THR A 179 14.10 -16.70 4.31
N LEU A 180 12.82 -16.67 4.70
CA LEU A 180 11.76 -17.41 4.02
C LEU A 180 11.51 -16.90 2.59
N LEU A 181 11.52 -15.58 2.39
CA LEU A 181 11.36 -14.95 1.07
C LEU A 181 12.59 -15.11 0.18
N PHE A 182 13.80 -15.12 0.73
CA PHE A 182 15.05 -15.38 0.02
C PHE A 182 15.07 -16.81 -0.54
N ASN A 183 14.68 -17.80 0.26
CA ASN A 183 14.52 -19.19 -0.19
C ASN A 183 13.47 -19.33 -1.32
N LEU A 184 12.41 -18.51 -1.31
CA LEU A 184 11.46 -18.41 -2.43
C LEU A 184 12.12 -17.75 -3.67
N GLY A 185 12.87 -16.66 -3.50
CA GLY A 185 13.65 -15.98 -4.54
C GLY A 185 14.62 -16.89 -5.31
N CYS A 186 15.24 -17.82 -4.59
CA CYS A 186 16.13 -18.84 -5.17
C CYS A 186 15.42 -19.93 -5.99
N THR A 187 14.09 -20.07 -5.91
CA THR A 187 13.36 -21.22 -6.49
C THR A 187 12.28 -20.88 -7.51
N GLU A 188 11.59 -19.75 -7.35
CA GLU A 188 10.47 -19.34 -8.20
C GLU A 188 10.90 -18.62 -9.50
N SER A 189 9.96 -18.47 -10.45
CA SER A 189 10.17 -17.67 -11.67
C SER A 189 10.07 -16.17 -11.37
N TYR A 190 10.61 -15.32 -12.26
CA TYR A 190 10.61 -13.87 -12.06
C TYR A 190 9.19 -13.29 -11.96
N GLU A 191 8.27 -13.75 -12.80
CA GLU A 191 6.87 -13.32 -12.81
C GLU A 191 6.16 -13.75 -11.51
N ALA A 192 6.46 -14.96 -11.02
CA ALA A 192 5.95 -15.46 -9.74
C ALA A 192 6.46 -14.63 -8.56
N LEU A 193 7.70 -14.14 -8.61
CA LEU A 193 8.30 -13.27 -7.59
C LEU A 193 7.70 -11.86 -7.65
N CYS A 194 7.47 -11.31 -8.85
CA CYS A 194 6.80 -10.01 -9.01
C CYS A 194 5.38 -10.00 -8.42
N VAL A 195 4.64 -11.12 -8.49
CA VAL A 195 3.34 -11.26 -7.81
C VAL A 195 3.48 -11.22 -6.28
N VAL A 196 4.52 -11.86 -5.72
CA VAL A 196 4.77 -11.79 -4.27
C VAL A 196 5.17 -10.37 -3.86
N VAL A 197 6.00 -9.67 -4.64
CA VAL A 197 6.36 -8.27 -4.40
C VAL A 197 5.13 -7.35 -4.52
N HIS A 198 4.22 -7.59 -5.47
CA HIS A 198 2.93 -6.91 -5.52
C HIS A 198 2.16 -7.07 -4.20
N ASP A 199 2.09 -8.29 -3.67
CA ASP A 199 1.41 -8.55 -2.41
C ASP A 199 2.12 -7.88 -1.22
N LEU A 200 3.47 -7.77 -1.21
CA LEU A 200 4.18 -6.98 -0.21
C LEU A 200 3.69 -5.51 -0.20
N PHE A 201 3.63 -4.85 -1.35
CA PHE A 201 3.11 -3.47 -1.47
C PHE A 201 1.63 -3.30 -1.07
N VAL A 202 0.83 -4.37 -1.06
CA VAL A 202 -0.63 -4.33 -0.78
C VAL A 202 -0.98 -4.74 0.66
N PHE A 203 -0.12 -5.49 1.34
CA PHE A 203 -0.39 -6.05 2.67
C PHE A 203 0.59 -5.61 3.77
N VAL A 204 1.79 -5.14 3.41
CA VAL A 204 2.76 -4.65 4.41
C VAL A 204 2.49 -3.17 4.71
N GLU A 205 2.39 -2.83 5.99
CA GLU A 205 2.05 -1.46 6.44
C GLU A 205 3.24 -0.49 6.37
N ASP A 206 4.46 -1.01 6.37
CA ASP A 206 5.71 -0.25 6.33
C ASP A 206 6.49 -0.50 5.03
N PHE A 207 6.65 0.54 4.22
CA PHE A 207 7.37 0.44 2.94
C PHE A 207 8.88 0.25 3.08
N GLU A 208 9.46 0.53 4.25
CA GLU A 208 10.84 0.16 4.54
C GLU A 208 11.00 -1.36 4.59
N ARG A 209 10.08 -2.05 5.26
CA ARG A 209 10.01 -3.51 5.22
C ARG A 209 9.77 -4.02 3.80
N VAL A 210 8.90 -3.37 3.02
CA VAL A 210 8.68 -3.74 1.60
C VAL A 210 9.99 -3.68 0.80
N PHE A 211 10.83 -2.66 1.02
CA PHE A 211 12.13 -2.53 0.35
C PHE A 211 13.04 -3.74 0.63
N TYR A 212 13.28 -4.05 1.90
CA TYR A 212 14.14 -5.18 2.31
C TYR A 212 13.59 -6.55 1.89
N LEU A 213 12.28 -6.76 2.00
CA LEU A 213 11.62 -8.02 1.65
C LEU A 213 11.52 -8.21 0.12
N SER A 214 11.43 -7.12 -0.66
CA SER A 214 11.51 -7.18 -2.13
C SER A 214 12.91 -7.55 -2.61
N TYR A 215 13.95 -7.02 -1.96
CA TYR A 215 15.33 -7.42 -2.21
C TYR A 215 15.57 -8.91 -1.91
N ALA A 216 14.97 -9.47 -0.83
CA ALA A 216 15.03 -10.90 -0.56
C ALA A 216 14.55 -11.76 -1.75
N LEU A 217 13.44 -11.35 -2.37
CA LEU A 217 12.81 -12.06 -3.48
C LEU A 217 13.57 -11.88 -4.80
N LEU A 218 14.03 -10.66 -5.08
CA LEU A 218 14.57 -10.25 -6.37
C LEU A 218 16.11 -10.18 -6.42
N HIS A 219 16.80 -10.64 -5.37
CA HIS A 219 18.26 -10.71 -5.36
C HIS A 219 18.81 -11.49 -6.57
N ASN A 220 19.85 -10.93 -7.21
CA ASN A 220 20.44 -11.41 -8.46
C ASN A 220 19.44 -11.57 -9.64
N LYS A 221 18.29 -10.90 -9.60
CA LYS A 221 17.37 -10.75 -10.74
C LYS A 221 17.51 -9.35 -11.33
N LYS A 222 17.54 -9.25 -12.66
CA LYS A 222 17.39 -7.96 -13.35
C LYS A 222 15.91 -7.70 -13.58
N PHE A 223 15.49 -6.45 -13.43
CA PHE A 223 14.12 -6.06 -13.74
C PHE A 223 13.82 -6.22 -15.23
N GLU A 224 12.67 -6.81 -15.54
CA GLU A 224 12.19 -6.92 -16.92
C GLU A 224 11.61 -5.59 -17.43
N VAL A 225 11.39 -5.51 -18.75
CA VAL A 225 10.99 -4.25 -19.43
C VAL A 225 9.47 -4.04 -19.43
N ASP A 226 8.71 -4.88 -18.72
CA ASP A 226 7.26 -4.77 -18.59
C ASP A 226 6.81 -3.66 -17.61
N ILE A 227 5.51 -3.39 -17.59
CA ILE A 227 4.90 -2.31 -16.81
C ILE A 227 4.95 -2.56 -15.29
N LEU A 228 4.81 -3.80 -14.83
CA LEU A 228 4.83 -4.14 -13.41
C LEU A 228 6.26 -4.05 -12.87
N SER A 229 7.25 -4.59 -13.59
CA SER A 229 8.67 -4.46 -13.24
C SER A 229 9.10 -2.99 -13.15
N LYS A 230 8.74 -2.17 -14.14
CA LYS A 230 8.97 -0.71 -14.09
C LYS A 230 8.30 -0.04 -12.90
N THR A 231 7.06 -0.44 -12.57
CA THR A 231 6.35 0.11 -11.41
C THR A 231 7.07 -0.25 -10.11
N ILE A 232 7.41 -1.53 -9.91
CA ILE A 232 8.14 -2.01 -8.73
C ILE A 232 9.48 -1.28 -8.61
N ARG A 233 10.27 -1.22 -9.69
CA ARG A 233 11.59 -0.56 -9.70
C ARG A 233 11.49 0.93 -9.36
N MET A 234 10.53 1.65 -9.93
CA MET A 234 10.27 3.06 -9.62
C MET A 234 9.88 3.28 -8.15
N LEU A 235 8.98 2.47 -7.59
CA LEU A 235 8.55 2.60 -6.19
C LEU A 235 9.69 2.27 -5.22
N LEU A 236 10.47 1.21 -5.48
CA LEU A 236 11.64 0.86 -4.67
C LEU A 236 12.76 1.91 -4.76
N SER A 237 13.00 2.48 -5.95
CA SER A 237 13.96 3.59 -6.14
C SER A 237 13.56 4.81 -5.31
N TYR A 238 12.26 5.15 -5.27
CA TYR A 238 11.77 6.25 -4.46
C TYR A 238 11.84 5.95 -2.95
N GLN A 239 11.57 4.71 -2.53
CA GLN A 239 11.72 4.29 -1.14
C GLN A 239 13.19 4.39 -0.67
N ALA A 240 14.16 3.96 -1.50
CA ALA A 240 15.59 4.16 -1.22
C ALA A 240 15.93 5.65 -1.03
N LEU A 241 15.38 6.54 -1.86
CA LEU A 241 15.55 7.99 -1.72
C LEU A 241 14.90 8.58 -0.45
N ILE A 242 13.82 7.98 0.06
CA ILE A 242 13.24 8.34 1.36
C ILE A 242 14.18 7.90 2.48
N MET A 243 14.56 6.62 2.52
CA MET A 243 15.43 6.04 3.54
C MET A 243 16.75 6.82 3.65
N ARG A 244 17.38 7.17 2.51
CA ARG A 244 18.59 8.00 2.43
C ARG A 244 18.44 9.39 3.07
N LYS A 245 17.25 9.99 3.01
CA LYS A 245 16.97 11.33 3.57
C LYS A 245 16.64 11.29 5.06
N VAL A 246 16.04 10.20 5.52
CA VAL A 246 15.64 10.01 6.92
C VAL A 246 16.84 9.54 7.75
N ASN A 247 17.60 8.56 7.25
CA ASN A 247 18.70 7.93 7.96
C ASN A 247 20.03 8.10 7.22
N SER A 248 20.84 9.04 7.71
CA SER A 248 22.11 9.46 7.09
C SER A 248 23.28 8.46 7.19
N GLY A 249 23.06 7.25 7.73
CA GLY A 249 24.11 6.28 8.03
C GLY A 249 23.97 4.89 7.39
N VAL A 250 22.94 4.64 6.56
CA VAL A 250 22.57 3.27 6.16
C VAL A 250 23.35 2.80 4.93
N GLU A 251 24.60 2.38 5.11
CA GLU A 251 25.45 1.78 4.06
C GLU A 251 24.73 0.62 3.33
N PHE A 252 23.98 -0.19 4.07
CA PHE A 252 23.24 -1.34 3.54
C PHE A 252 22.15 -0.97 2.52
N GLY A 253 21.48 0.19 2.70
CA GLY A 253 20.45 0.65 1.77
C GLY A 253 21.02 1.01 0.40
N TYR A 254 22.24 1.55 0.36
CA TYR A 254 22.96 1.82 -0.88
C TYR A 254 23.36 0.54 -1.61
N LYS A 255 23.85 -0.49 -0.89
CA LYS A 255 24.21 -1.78 -1.50
C LYS A 255 23.01 -2.44 -2.19
N ILE A 256 21.83 -2.42 -1.56
CA ILE A 256 20.59 -2.86 -2.21
C ILE A 256 20.27 -2.01 -3.44
N GLN A 257 20.39 -0.68 -3.33
CA GLN A 257 20.09 0.24 -4.43
C GLN A 257 20.96 -0.03 -5.66
N GLU A 258 22.26 -0.30 -5.46
CA GLU A 258 23.24 -0.62 -6.50
C GLU A 258 23.02 -2.03 -7.08
N GLU A 259 22.86 -3.06 -6.25
CA GLU A 259 22.62 -4.45 -6.70
C GLU A 259 21.33 -4.60 -7.53
N MET A 260 20.28 -3.85 -7.19
CA MET A 260 18.96 -3.92 -7.84
C MET A 260 18.74 -2.89 -8.95
N ASP A 261 19.73 -2.06 -9.31
CA ASP A 261 19.60 -0.99 -10.31
C ASP A 261 18.43 -0.01 -10.01
N LEU A 262 18.32 0.45 -8.76
CA LEU A 262 17.20 1.26 -8.26
C LEU A 262 17.47 2.77 -8.39
N PHE A 263 17.54 3.23 -9.63
CA PHE A 263 17.83 4.64 -9.98
C PHE A 263 16.71 5.32 -10.78
N ASP A 264 15.52 4.72 -10.84
CA ASP A 264 14.38 5.26 -11.62
C ASP A 264 13.84 6.57 -11.04
N HIS A 265 13.46 7.50 -11.93
CA HIS A 265 12.79 8.72 -11.55
C HIS A 265 11.34 8.46 -11.12
N PHE A 266 10.94 9.06 -10.00
CA PHE A 266 9.59 8.89 -9.45
C PHE A 266 8.56 9.77 -10.18
N ASP A 267 7.97 9.25 -11.26
CA ASP A 267 6.85 9.86 -11.97
C ASP A 267 5.66 8.90 -12.13
N VAL A 268 4.96 8.70 -11.01
CA VAL A 268 3.71 7.93 -10.95
C VAL A 268 2.65 8.46 -11.90
N ASN A 269 2.59 9.79 -12.13
CA ASN A 269 1.55 10.38 -12.98
C ASN A 269 1.75 10.01 -14.45
N SER A 270 2.98 10.08 -14.95
CA SER A 270 3.33 9.63 -16.31
C SER A 270 3.05 8.13 -16.48
N LEU A 271 3.46 7.30 -15.51
CA LEU A 271 3.23 5.86 -15.54
C LEU A 271 1.73 5.51 -15.54
N CYS A 272 0.92 6.18 -14.72
CA CYS A 272 -0.54 6.07 -14.75
C CYS A 272 -1.11 6.52 -16.11
N ASN A 273 -0.63 7.61 -16.71
CA ASN A 273 -1.12 8.05 -18.03
C ASN A 273 -0.90 6.96 -19.11
N VAL A 274 0.28 6.33 -19.15
CA VAL A 274 0.59 5.20 -20.05
C VAL A 274 -0.41 4.05 -19.84
N ILE A 275 -0.64 3.63 -18.59
CA ILE A 275 -1.59 2.55 -18.26
C ILE A 275 -3.03 2.90 -18.66
N LEU A 276 -3.43 4.17 -18.56
CA LEU A 276 -4.78 4.63 -18.90
C LEU A 276 -4.97 4.86 -20.42
N GLU A 277 -3.88 5.02 -21.18
CA GLU A 277 -3.89 5.10 -22.64
C GLU A 277 -3.94 3.72 -23.31
N ASP A 278 -3.34 2.70 -22.68
CA ASP A 278 -3.44 1.31 -23.13
C ASP A 278 -4.90 0.83 -23.18
N ASN A 279 -5.29 0.28 -24.33
CA ASN A 279 -6.64 -0.25 -24.60
C ASN A 279 -6.82 -1.72 -24.20
N SER A 280 -5.74 -2.41 -23.85
CA SER A 280 -5.75 -3.84 -23.53
C SER A 280 -6.12 -4.12 -22.06
N PHE A 281 -6.79 -5.25 -21.83
CA PHE A 281 -6.95 -5.80 -20.47
C PHE A 281 -5.67 -6.54 -20.08
N SER A 282 -4.72 -5.81 -19.47
CA SER A 282 -3.46 -6.36 -18.95
C SER A 282 -3.52 -6.56 -17.44
N HIS A 283 -3.25 -7.77 -16.97
CA HIS A 283 -3.13 -8.06 -15.54
C HIS A 283 -1.96 -7.31 -14.88
N LEU A 284 -0.90 -7.02 -15.66
CA LEU A 284 0.25 -6.24 -15.19
C LEU A 284 -0.13 -4.76 -14.98
N ASN A 285 -0.96 -4.18 -15.85
CA ASN A 285 -1.51 -2.83 -15.65
C ASN A 285 -2.34 -2.75 -14.36
N VAL A 286 -3.17 -3.76 -14.11
CA VAL A 286 -4.01 -3.86 -12.91
C VAL A 286 -3.16 -3.98 -11.65
N ALA A 287 -2.13 -4.85 -11.66
CA ALA A 287 -1.18 -5.01 -10.57
C ALA A 287 -0.42 -3.69 -10.30
N SER A 288 0.06 -3.02 -11.36
CA SER A 288 0.75 -1.73 -11.28
C SER A 288 -0.12 -0.66 -10.61
N LEU A 289 -1.38 -0.50 -11.05
CA LEU A 289 -2.31 0.45 -10.42
C LEU A 289 -2.60 0.11 -8.96
N ARG A 290 -2.70 -1.18 -8.60
CA ARG A 290 -2.92 -1.60 -7.21
C ARG A 290 -1.73 -1.25 -6.31
N ILE A 291 -0.49 -1.52 -6.72
CA ILE A 291 0.68 -1.18 -5.90
C ILE A 291 0.90 0.34 -5.83
N ILE A 292 0.69 1.07 -6.95
CA ILE A 292 0.69 2.53 -6.95
C ILE A 292 -0.32 3.07 -5.94
N CYS A 293 -1.57 2.61 -5.98
CA CYS A 293 -2.64 3.12 -5.11
C CYS A 293 -2.57 2.61 -3.66
N SER A 294 -1.68 1.66 -3.36
CA SER A 294 -1.38 1.19 -2.00
C SER A 294 -0.17 1.95 -1.43
N PHE A 295 0.86 2.18 -2.24
CA PHE A 295 2.04 2.98 -1.91
C PHE A 295 1.71 4.47 -1.73
N MET A 296 0.90 5.02 -2.64
CA MET A 296 0.36 6.36 -2.53
C MET A 296 -0.81 6.37 -1.55
N ASP A 297 -0.88 7.42 -0.71
CA ASP A 297 -1.98 7.54 0.25
C ASP A 297 -3.35 7.62 -0.44
N TRP A 298 -4.40 7.22 0.28
CA TRP A 298 -5.76 7.22 -0.26
C TRP A 298 -6.26 8.61 -0.68
N ASN A 299 -5.71 9.67 -0.10
CA ASN A 299 -6.04 11.05 -0.48
C ASN A 299 -5.45 11.41 -1.86
N TRP A 300 -4.25 10.95 -2.22
CA TRP A 300 -3.73 11.01 -3.58
C TRP A 300 -4.52 10.09 -4.51
N THR A 301 -4.75 8.84 -4.12
CA THR A 301 -5.47 7.84 -4.94
C THR A 301 -6.85 8.34 -5.33
N TYR A 302 -7.63 8.88 -4.39
CA TYR A 302 -8.94 9.44 -4.69
C TYR A 302 -8.85 10.78 -5.46
N ASN A 303 -8.16 11.79 -4.91
CA ASN A 303 -8.25 13.14 -5.46
C ASN A 303 -7.45 13.33 -6.75
N THR A 304 -6.31 12.66 -6.90
CA THR A 304 -5.44 12.75 -8.09
C THR A 304 -5.82 11.66 -9.08
N PHE A 305 -5.57 10.39 -8.76
CA PHE A 305 -5.73 9.31 -9.74
C PHE A 305 -7.20 9.13 -10.16
N ILE A 306 -8.13 8.93 -9.23
CA ILE A 306 -9.54 8.72 -9.58
C ILE A 306 -10.19 9.99 -10.16
N VAL A 307 -10.16 11.10 -9.41
CA VAL A 307 -10.96 12.31 -9.74
C VAL A 307 -10.36 13.15 -10.87
N GLN A 308 -9.02 13.24 -11.00
CA GLN A 308 -8.38 14.09 -12.01
C GLN A 308 -7.92 13.32 -13.25
N MET A 309 -7.57 12.03 -13.14
CA MET A 309 -7.01 11.25 -14.27
C MET A 309 -8.00 10.23 -14.84
N LEU A 310 -8.45 9.27 -14.03
CA LEU A 310 -9.22 8.11 -14.50
C LEU A 310 -10.67 8.46 -14.84
N TYR A 311 -11.42 9.09 -13.93
CA TYR A 311 -12.84 9.36 -14.16
C TYR A 311 -13.11 10.32 -15.34
N PRO A 312 -12.36 11.42 -15.53
CA PRO A 312 -12.55 12.28 -16.70
C PRO A 312 -12.34 11.52 -18.02
N ARG A 313 -11.26 10.72 -18.13
CA ARG A 313 -11.00 9.85 -19.29
C ARG A 313 -12.13 8.84 -19.52
N PHE A 314 -12.70 8.27 -18.45
CA PHE A 314 -13.88 7.40 -18.55
C PHE A 314 -15.12 8.13 -19.06
N VAL A 315 -15.42 9.34 -18.57
CA VAL A 315 -16.58 10.13 -19.04
C VAL A 315 -16.44 10.56 -20.50
N GLU A 316 -15.22 10.85 -20.96
CA GLU A 316 -14.95 11.27 -22.33
C GLU A 316 -14.96 10.12 -23.34
N THR A 317 -14.44 8.95 -22.95
CA THR A 317 -14.26 7.81 -23.87
C THR A 317 -15.28 6.68 -23.68
N ASN A 318 -15.92 6.61 -22.51
CA ASN A 318 -16.83 5.54 -22.09
C ASN A 318 -16.22 4.12 -22.22
N ARG A 319 -14.88 4.02 -22.12
CA ARG A 319 -14.10 2.77 -22.29
C ARG A 319 -14.30 1.78 -21.11
N PRO A 320 -14.64 0.50 -21.37
CA PRO A 320 -14.88 -0.50 -20.32
C PRO A 320 -13.68 -0.77 -19.40
N ILE A 321 -12.46 -0.79 -19.94
CA ILE A 321 -11.23 -0.96 -19.15
C ILE A 321 -11.05 0.13 -18.08
N LEU A 322 -11.52 1.36 -18.32
CA LEU A 322 -11.42 2.45 -17.35
C LEU A 322 -12.42 2.28 -16.20
N LEU A 323 -13.65 1.81 -16.50
CA LEU A 323 -14.60 1.40 -15.47
C LEU A 323 -14.07 0.22 -14.64
N PHE A 324 -13.37 -0.72 -15.29
CA PHE A 324 -12.73 -1.84 -14.62
C PHE A 324 -11.67 -1.37 -13.62
N TYR A 325 -10.76 -0.47 -14.03
CA TYR A 325 -9.77 0.13 -13.13
C TYR A 325 -10.44 0.89 -11.97
N MET A 326 -11.54 1.61 -12.21
CA MET A 326 -12.30 2.27 -11.13
C MET A 326 -12.83 1.25 -10.12
N GLY A 327 -13.36 0.12 -10.59
CA GLY A 327 -13.85 -0.97 -9.73
C GLY A 327 -12.74 -1.59 -8.88
N VAL A 328 -11.59 -1.92 -9.47
CA VAL A 328 -10.43 -2.47 -8.73
C VAL A 328 -9.97 -1.53 -7.62
N ILE A 329 -9.82 -0.23 -7.91
CA ILE A 329 -9.38 0.76 -6.90
C ILE A 329 -10.49 1.05 -5.87
N CYS A 330 -11.77 0.96 -6.25
CA CYS A 330 -12.89 1.01 -5.30
C CYS A 330 -12.85 -0.15 -4.31
N THR A 331 -12.57 -1.38 -4.77
CA THR A 331 -12.43 -2.56 -3.91
C THR A 331 -11.23 -2.45 -2.97
N LEU A 332 -10.09 -1.92 -3.45
CA LEU A 332 -8.92 -1.62 -2.61
C LEU A 332 -9.26 -0.59 -1.52
N GLY A 333 -9.93 0.52 -1.91
CA GLY A 333 -10.38 1.54 -0.97
C GLY A 333 -11.36 1.02 0.08
N TYR A 334 -12.31 0.18 -0.32
CA TYR A 334 -13.25 -0.46 0.61
C TYR A 334 -12.56 -1.41 1.60
N LYS A 335 -11.61 -2.23 1.14
CA LYS A 335 -10.82 -3.12 2.02
C LYS A 335 -10.10 -2.31 3.11
N ASN A 336 -9.54 -1.15 2.76
CA ASN A 336 -8.70 -0.37 3.65
C ASN A 336 -9.48 0.63 4.53
N PHE A 337 -10.64 1.13 4.07
CA PHE A 337 -11.38 2.23 4.74
C PHE A 337 -12.90 2.00 4.89
N GLY A 338 -13.43 0.85 4.46
CA GLY A 338 -14.87 0.59 4.40
C GLY A 338 -15.63 1.52 3.45
N MET A 339 -16.92 1.72 3.69
CA MET A 339 -17.75 2.69 2.95
C MET A 339 -17.50 4.14 3.42
N HIS A 340 -16.24 4.60 3.32
CA HIS A 340 -15.92 6.02 3.46
C HIS A 340 -16.54 6.83 2.30
N GLU A 341 -16.88 8.11 2.51
CA GLU A 341 -17.59 8.95 1.53
C GLU A 341 -16.97 8.94 0.11
N SER A 342 -15.64 8.88 0.03
CA SER A 342 -14.90 8.79 -1.23
C SER A 342 -15.06 7.45 -1.94
N VAL A 343 -15.13 6.34 -1.18
CA VAL A 343 -15.35 4.99 -1.72
C VAL A 343 -16.79 4.88 -2.21
N GLN A 344 -17.74 5.32 -1.39
CA GLN A 344 -19.16 5.42 -1.76
C GLN A 344 -19.34 6.25 -3.04
N SER A 345 -18.63 7.38 -3.19
CA SER A 345 -18.73 8.20 -4.41
C SER A 345 -18.22 7.51 -5.68
N ILE A 346 -17.25 6.57 -5.59
CA ILE A 346 -16.83 5.76 -6.74
C ILE A 346 -17.88 4.68 -7.01
N PHE A 347 -18.35 4.02 -5.95
CA PHE A 347 -19.33 2.96 -6.02
C PHE A 347 -20.68 3.42 -6.61
N ASP A 348 -21.18 4.58 -6.20
CA ASP A 348 -22.38 5.21 -6.75
C ASP A 348 -22.24 5.48 -8.26
N GLU A 349 -21.07 5.92 -8.71
CA GLU A 349 -20.81 6.16 -10.13
C GLU A 349 -20.76 4.84 -10.92
N ILE A 350 -20.17 3.78 -10.35
CA ILE A 350 -20.20 2.42 -10.93
C ILE A 350 -21.66 1.92 -11.05
N LYS A 351 -22.50 2.14 -10.04
CA LYS A 351 -23.94 1.80 -10.09
C LYS A 351 -24.65 2.45 -11.27
N THR A 352 -24.33 3.70 -11.63
CA THR A 352 -24.95 4.37 -12.80
C THR A 352 -24.68 3.65 -14.13
N CYS A 353 -23.67 2.79 -14.20
CA CYS A 353 -23.34 2.02 -15.39
C CYS A 353 -24.16 0.73 -15.55
N LEU A 354 -24.86 0.26 -14.52
CA LEU A 354 -25.73 -0.93 -14.60
C LEU A 354 -26.85 -0.78 -15.63
N ASP A 355 -27.47 0.40 -15.68
CA ASP A 355 -28.61 0.69 -16.56
C ASP A 355 -28.20 1.31 -17.92
N LYS A 356 -26.91 1.28 -18.27
CA LYS A 356 -26.43 1.68 -19.62
C LYS A 356 -26.72 0.57 -20.64
N ASP A 357 -27.11 0.97 -21.86
CA ASP A 357 -27.30 0.07 -23.01
C ASP A 357 -26.02 -0.68 -23.43
N ASN A 358 -24.84 -0.14 -23.08
CA ASN A 358 -23.56 -0.80 -23.34
C ASN A 358 -23.39 -2.00 -22.39
N VAL A 359 -23.43 -3.19 -22.99
CA VAL A 359 -23.40 -4.49 -22.29
C VAL A 359 -22.12 -4.68 -21.48
N GLU A 360 -20.96 -4.30 -22.02
CA GLU A 360 -19.67 -4.49 -21.37
C GLU A 360 -19.54 -3.62 -20.11
N LEU A 361 -19.98 -2.35 -20.19
CA LEU A 361 -20.03 -1.46 -19.02
C LEU A 361 -21.02 -1.95 -17.97
N SER A 362 -22.18 -2.41 -18.41
CA SER A 362 -23.25 -2.93 -17.56
C SER A 362 -22.81 -4.22 -16.83
N ALA A 363 -22.13 -5.12 -17.54
CA ALA A 363 -21.56 -6.35 -17.01
C ALA A 363 -20.39 -6.10 -16.05
N ILE A 364 -19.44 -5.21 -16.40
CA ILE A 364 -18.34 -4.82 -15.51
C ILE A 364 -18.88 -4.15 -14.25
N ALA A 365 -19.84 -3.22 -14.37
CA ALA A 365 -20.51 -2.62 -13.23
C ALA A 365 -21.14 -3.68 -12.31
N CYS A 366 -21.89 -4.64 -12.86
CA CYS A 366 -22.48 -5.73 -12.07
C CYS A 366 -21.42 -6.59 -11.36
N SER A 367 -20.28 -6.85 -12.01
CA SER A 367 -19.20 -7.66 -11.45
C SER A 367 -18.52 -7.04 -10.22
N PHE A 368 -18.55 -5.71 -10.09
CA PHE A 368 -18.15 -5.02 -8.86
C PHE A 368 -19.33 -4.80 -7.91
N VAL A 369 -20.52 -4.45 -8.40
CA VAL A 369 -21.67 -4.10 -7.54
C VAL A 369 -22.09 -5.24 -6.62
N LYS A 370 -22.06 -6.49 -7.09
CA LYS A 370 -22.37 -7.67 -6.26
C LYS A 370 -21.52 -7.78 -4.98
N ASN A 371 -20.30 -7.23 -4.98
CA ASN A 371 -19.40 -7.27 -3.81
C ASN A 371 -19.87 -6.34 -2.67
N PHE A 372 -20.86 -5.49 -2.92
CA PHE A 372 -21.34 -4.45 -2.01
C PHE A 372 -22.87 -4.40 -1.88
N ASP A 373 -23.61 -4.82 -2.90
CA ASP A 373 -25.08 -4.72 -3.03
C ASP A 373 -25.59 -5.89 -3.90
N LEU A 374 -25.79 -7.04 -3.25
CA LEU A 374 -26.23 -8.29 -3.90
C LEU A 374 -27.62 -8.13 -4.52
N ASP A 375 -28.59 -7.56 -3.80
CA ASP A 375 -29.94 -7.29 -4.27
C ASP A 375 -29.96 -6.54 -5.62
N LEU A 376 -29.11 -5.52 -5.77
CA LEU A 376 -29.03 -4.74 -7.01
C LEU A 376 -28.39 -5.54 -8.16
N ALA A 377 -27.40 -6.36 -7.87
CA ALA A 377 -26.80 -7.28 -8.84
C ALA A 377 -27.78 -8.39 -9.27
N GLU A 378 -28.56 -8.96 -8.36
CA GLU A 378 -29.62 -9.93 -8.67
C GLU A 378 -30.76 -9.33 -9.50
N LYS A 379 -31.19 -8.10 -9.18
CA LYS A 379 -32.15 -7.33 -10.00
C LYS A 379 -31.61 -7.06 -11.40
N TRP A 380 -30.31 -6.80 -11.54
CA TRP A 380 -29.67 -6.70 -12.86
C TRP A 380 -29.67 -8.05 -13.59
N GLY A 381 -29.30 -9.13 -12.91
CA GLY A 381 -29.30 -10.49 -13.43
C GLY A 381 -30.69 -10.91 -13.94
N THR A 382 -31.73 -10.75 -13.12
CA THR A 382 -33.12 -11.09 -13.49
C THR A 382 -33.58 -10.33 -14.74
N ARG A 383 -33.33 -9.01 -14.81
CA ARG A 383 -33.68 -8.19 -15.98
C ARG A 383 -32.97 -8.63 -17.26
N ASN A 384 -31.72 -9.07 -17.15
CA ASN A 384 -30.87 -9.39 -18.30
C ASN A 384 -30.85 -10.89 -18.67
N LYS A 385 -31.40 -11.78 -17.83
CA LYS A 385 -31.37 -13.23 -18.02
C LYS A 385 -31.98 -13.68 -19.35
N VAL A 386 -33.05 -13.04 -19.80
CA VAL A 386 -33.68 -13.34 -21.11
C VAL A 386 -32.74 -13.03 -22.28
N LYS A 387 -31.88 -12.01 -22.15
CA LYS A 387 -31.00 -11.50 -23.20
C LYS A 387 -29.62 -12.16 -23.22
N TYR A 388 -29.06 -12.47 -22.05
CA TYR A 388 -27.68 -12.99 -21.91
C TYR A 388 -27.57 -14.32 -21.15
N GLY A 389 -28.64 -14.90 -20.61
CA GLY A 389 -28.61 -16.13 -19.80
C GLY A 389 -28.21 -17.42 -20.54
N ARG A 390 -27.74 -17.33 -21.79
CA ARG A 390 -27.06 -18.41 -22.53
C ARG A 390 -25.57 -18.15 -22.75
N GLN A 391 -25.04 -17.04 -22.25
CA GLN A 391 -23.65 -16.64 -22.38
C GLN A 391 -22.85 -17.15 -21.18
N SER A 392 -21.72 -17.84 -21.42
CA SER A 392 -20.88 -18.41 -20.36
C SER A 392 -20.32 -17.37 -19.38
N TRP A 393 -20.13 -16.12 -19.82
CA TRP A 393 -19.69 -15.02 -18.96
C TRP A 393 -20.79 -14.51 -18.01
N PHE A 394 -22.08 -14.68 -18.37
CA PHE A 394 -23.19 -14.10 -17.62
C PHE A 394 -23.34 -14.76 -16.25
N ASP A 395 -23.38 -16.10 -16.22
CA ASP A 395 -23.43 -16.86 -14.96
C ASP A 395 -22.14 -16.67 -14.15
N HIS A 396 -20.99 -16.52 -14.80
CA HIS A 396 -19.71 -16.25 -14.12
C HIS A 396 -19.74 -14.92 -13.34
N ILE A 397 -20.31 -13.87 -13.93
CA ILE A 397 -20.43 -12.55 -13.29
C ILE A 397 -21.33 -12.61 -12.05
N LEU A 398 -22.39 -13.43 -12.06
CA LEU A 398 -23.34 -13.53 -10.95
C LEU A 398 -22.89 -14.51 -9.85
N THR A 399 -22.15 -15.58 -10.18
CA THR A 399 -21.89 -16.69 -9.25
C THR A 399 -20.52 -16.68 -8.58
N LYS A 400 -19.49 -16.07 -9.18
CA LYS A 400 -18.13 -16.06 -8.64
C LYS A 400 -17.75 -14.69 -8.14
N ASN A 401 -17.29 -14.56 -6.90
CA ASN A 401 -16.54 -13.36 -6.48
C ASN A 401 -15.23 -13.35 -7.27
N THR A 402 -15.11 -12.40 -8.20
CA THR A 402 -14.05 -12.38 -9.22
C THR A 402 -12.80 -11.59 -8.80
N PHE A 403 -12.89 -10.75 -7.78
CA PHE A 403 -11.87 -9.78 -7.36
C PHE A 403 -11.89 -9.60 -5.83
#